data_AF-A0AAD9PJA6-F1
#
_entry.id   AF-A0AAD9PJA6-F1
#
_cell.length_a   1.000
_cell.length_b   1.000
_cell.length_c   1.000
_cell.angle_alpha   90.00
_cell.angle_beta   90.00
_cell.angle_gamma   90.00
#
_symmetry.space_group_name_H-M   'P 1'
#
loop_
_entity.id
_entity.type
_entity.pdbx_description
1 polymer ?
#
loop_
_entity_poly.entity_id
_entity_poly.type
_entity_poly.pdbx_seq_one_letter_code
_entity_poly.pdbx_strand_id
1 'polypeptide(L)'
;MHRSFRRLAGGSTKPHWGDPPKHRWQPFLLDRTHYSEHPTYNGFVLLLRALRPKIEKALGATASTVSTIASKFYQPIARLIVRHNPDIRYQLVALVAFFGTTRAISSYFSGLYQSILDVEHLLQLGVADDLNEQGFFNSNLEDRQHRLKLFEKEQDRLNALWEHAIAKATISGSFDDLAAHVIPTSTSVATGVLPRTSWRFNMIPYGKDNEDAITFTPPSYEQPLRSMALNFTYNNLSGDWGDYINRQDNKSALLRPSRQMFTDVYIPPTK
;
A
#
# COMPACT_ATOMS: atom_id res chain seq x y z
N MET A 1 -68.52 -3.41 3.44
CA MET A 1 -68.61 -3.35 4.92
C MET A 1 -67.19 -3.48 5.49
N HIS A 2 -66.56 -2.38 5.90
CA HIS A 2 -65.32 -2.42 6.69
C HIS A 2 -65.58 -1.77 8.05
N ARG A 3 -65.62 -2.59 9.10
CA ARG A 3 -65.73 -2.14 10.49
C ARG A 3 -64.36 -1.64 10.95
N SER A 4 -64.28 -0.37 11.33
CA SER A 4 -63.09 0.18 11.98
C SER A 4 -62.95 -0.37 13.40
N PHE A 5 -61.87 -1.10 13.68
CA PHE A 5 -61.46 -1.40 15.05
C PHE A 5 -61.03 -0.11 15.73
N ARG A 6 -61.81 0.39 16.69
CA ARG A 6 -61.38 1.44 17.61
C ARG A 6 -60.32 0.84 18.54
N ARG A 7 -59.05 1.23 18.35
CA ARG A 7 -57.98 0.96 19.31
C ARG A 7 -58.34 1.65 20.63
N LEU A 8 -58.62 0.87 21.68
CA LEU A 8 -58.73 1.34 23.06
C LEU A 8 -57.31 1.68 23.54
N ALA A 9 -56.93 2.95 23.48
CA ALA A 9 -55.72 3.44 24.12
C ALA A 9 -56.03 3.79 25.58
N GLY A 10 -55.57 2.96 26.51
CA GLY A 10 -55.66 3.20 27.95
C GLY A 10 -55.33 1.94 28.75
N GLY A 11 -54.13 1.86 29.32
CA GLY A 11 -53.70 0.77 30.19
C GLY A 11 -54.45 0.72 31.53
N SER A 12 -53.90 -0.01 32.52
CA SER A 12 -54.51 -0.23 33.85
C SER A 12 -54.72 1.05 34.68
N THR A 13 -54.15 2.18 34.27
CA THR A 13 -54.31 3.49 34.90
C THR A 13 -55.58 4.19 34.42
N LYS A 14 -56.64 4.13 35.23
CA LYS A 14 -57.94 4.76 35.01
C LYS A 14 -58.18 5.88 36.04
N PRO A 15 -59.04 6.87 35.74
CA PRO A 15 -59.38 7.90 36.72
C PRO A 15 -59.98 7.26 37.99
N HIS A 16 -59.53 7.72 39.16
CA HIS A 16 -59.97 7.26 40.48
C HIS A 16 -60.22 8.47 41.38
N TRP A 17 -61.15 8.35 42.33
CA TRP A 17 -61.63 9.47 43.16
C TRP A 17 -60.72 9.78 44.37
N GLY A 18 -59.74 8.91 44.68
CA GLY A 18 -58.77 9.13 45.75
C GLY A 18 -57.41 9.56 45.23
N ASP A 19 -56.88 10.67 45.76
CA ASP A 19 -55.55 11.17 45.39
C ASP A 19 -54.43 10.59 46.28
N PRO A 20 -53.40 9.95 45.69
CA PRO A 20 -52.24 9.51 46.45
C PRO A 20 -51.48 10.71 47.05
N PRO A 21 -50.77 10.55 48.19
CA PRO A 21 -50.03 11.65 48.83
C PRO A 21 -49.08 12.42 47.91
N LYS A 22 -48.56 11.75 46.87
CA LYS A 22 -47.65 12.31 45.85
C LYS A 22 -48.32 13.30 44.87
N HIS A 23 -49.63 13.22 44.70
CA HIS A 23 -50.40 14.05 43.75
C HIS A 23 -51.18 15.18 44.43
N ARG A 24 -51.11 15.26 45.77
CA ARG A 24 -51.89 16.19 46.61
C ARG A 24 -51.71 17.68 46.27
N TRP A 25 -50.59 18.05 45.65
CA TRP A 25 -50.23 19.44 45.34
C TRP A 25 -50.02 19.69 43.82
N GLN A 26 -50.50 18.77 42.97
CA GLN A 26 -50.44 18.89 41.50
C GLN A 26 -51.63 19.69 40.94
N PRO A 27 -51.55 20.26 39.73
CA PRO A 27 -50.50 20.08 38.70
C PRO A 27 -49.29 21.04 38.85
N PHE A 28 -48.08 20.47 38.80
CA PHE A 28 -46.81 21.23 38.73
C PHE A 28 -46.28 21.40 37.31
N LEU A 29 -46.71 20.54 36.39
CA LEU A 29 -46.27 20.51 35.00
C LEU A 29 -47.42 20.94 34.09
N LEU A 30 -47.07 21.74 33.09
CA LEU A 30 -48.01 22.18 32.06
C LEU A 30 -48.21 21.07 31.03
N ASP A 31 -49.38 20.97 30.45
CA ASP A 31 -49.68 19.97 29.41
C ASP A 31 -48.68 19.99 28.24
N ARG A 32 -48.16 21.16 27.85
CA ARG A 32 -47.12 21.30 26.81
C ARG A 32 -45.80 20.59 27.13
N THR A 33 -45.55 20.27 28.40
CA THR A 33 -44.35 19.53 28.83
C THR A 33 -44.55 18.02 28.78
N HIS A 34 -45.80 17.57 28.64
CA HIS A 34 -46.17 16.16 28.54
C HIS A 34 -46.59 15.76 27.12
N TYR A 35 -47.35 16.61 26.42
CA TYR A 35 -47.80 16.36 25.05
C TYR A 35 -46.79 16.87 24.02
N SER A 36 -46.67 16.14 22.91
CA SER A 36 -45.83 16.52 21.78
C SER A 36 -46.42 17.71 21.01
N GLU A 37 -45.57 18.38 20.23
CA GLU A 37 -45.98 19.46 19.33
C GLU A 37 -46.90 18.99 18.20
N HIS A 38 -47.52 19.95 17.49
CA HIS A 38 -48.44 19.68 16.40
C HIS A 38 -47.72 18.93 15.25
N PRO A 39 -48.30 17.83 14.70
CA PRO A 39 -47.61 16.96 13.74
C PRO A 39 -47.20 17.66 12.43
N THR A 40 -47.94 18.71 12.02
CA THR A 40 -47.69 19.46 10.77
C THR A 40 -47.19 20.90 10.96
N TYR A 41 -47.43 21.49 12.13
CA TYR A 41 -47.10 22.89 12.44
C TYR A 41 -46.23 22.90 13.69
N ASN A 42 -45.15 22.13 13.64
CA ASN A 42 -44.18 22.06 14.72
C ASN A 42 -43.31 23.33 14.78
N GLY A 43 -42.63 23.51 15.91
CA GLY A 43 -41.78 24.68 16.12
C GLY A 43 -40.67 24.78 15.06
N PHE A 44 -40.11 23.65 14.63
CA PHE A 44 -39.02 23.61 13.66
C PHE A 44 -39.43 24.06 12.25
N VAL A 45 -40.57 23.57 11.73
CA VAL A 45 -41.06 23.95 10.40
C VAL A 45 -41.46 25.43 10.36
N LEU A 46 -42.09 25.94 11.42
CA LEU A 46 -42.44 27.36 11.52
C LEU A 46 -41.18 28.23 11.61
N LEU A 47 -40.16 27.81 12.36
CA LEU A 47 -38.87 28.47 12.43
C LEU A 47 -38.17 28.51 11.06
N LEU A 48 -38.12 27.38 10.34
CA LEU A 48 -37.54 27.33 8.99
C LEU A 48 -38.28 28.25 8.01
N ARG A 49 -39.61 28.32 8.08
CA ARG A 49 -40.40 29.25 7.25
C ARG A 49 -40.11 30.72 7.59
N ALA A 50 -39.91 31.03 8.86
CA ALA A 50 -39.54 32.38 9.29
C ALA A 50 -38.10 32.77 8.87
N LEU A 51 -37.17 31.81 8.90
CA LEU A 51 -35.78 32.03 8.49
C LEU A 51 -35.59 31.98 6.97
N ARG A 52 -36.49 31.35 6.22
CA ARG A 52 -36.42 31.16 4.77
C ARG A 52 -36.02 32.42 4.00
N PRO A 53 -36.63 33.61 4.21
CA PRO A 53 -36.25 34.80 3.45
C PRO A 53 -34.80 35.25 3.72
N LYS A 54 -34.30 35.07 4.95
CA LYS A 54 -32.92 35.40 5.31
C LYS A 54 -31.94 34.43 4.67
N ILE A 55 -32.27 33.13 4.66
CA ILE A 55 -31.47 32.08 4.04
C ILE A 55 -31.43 32.27 2.52
N GLU A 56 -32.58 32.51 1.88
CA GLU A 56 -32.67 32.77 0.44
C GLU A 56 -31.86 34.01 0.05
N LYS A 57 -31.92 35.07 0.84
CA LYS A 57 -31.10 36.26 0.62
C LYS A 57 -29.60 35.97 0.73
N ALA A 58 -29.19 35.20 1.73
CA ALA A 58 -27.78 34.83 1.92
C ALA A 58 -27.28 33.96 0.74
N LEU A 59 -28.03 32.93 0.37
CA LEU A 59 -27.70 32.04 -0.76
C LEU A 59 -27.72 32.77 -2.11
N GLY A 60 -28.69 33.66 -2.32
CA GLY A 60 -28.76 34.48 -3.53
C GLY A 60 -27.58 35.46 -3.62
N ALA A 61 -27.19 36.07 -2.50
CA ALA A 61 -26.02 36.94 -2.43
C ALA A 61 -24.71 36.19 -2.71
N THR A 62 -24.54 34.98 -2.15
CA THR A 62 -23.34 34.18 -2.42
C THR A 62 -23.30 33.70 -3.87
N ALA A 63 -24.40 33.16 -4.41
CA ALA A 63 -24.48 32.70 -5.78
C ALA A 63 -24.23 33.83 -6.79
N SER A 64 -24.84 35.00 -6.58
CA SER A 64 -24.62 36.18 -7.43
C SER A 64 -23.20 36.71 -7.35
N THR A 65 -22.59 36.71 -6.16
CA THR A 65 -21.19 37.10 -5.99
C THR A 65 -20.26 36.15 -6.74
N VAL A 66 -20.44 34.84 -6.60
CA VAL A 66 -19.65 33.82 -7.33
C VAL A 66 -19.82 33.95 -8.83
N SER A 67 -21.06 34.09 -9.32
CA SER A 67 -21.36 34.29 -10.74
C SER A 67 -20.72 35.57 -11.29
N THR A 68 -20.78 36.67 -10.52
CA THR A 68 -20.19 37.95 -10.93
C THR A 68 -18.68 37.84 -11.01
N ILE A 69 -18.02 37.21 -10.03
CA ILE A 69 -16.58 36.99 -10.05
C ILE A 69 -16.19 36.10 -11.23
N ALA A 70 -16.87 34.98 -11.43
CA ALA A 70 -16.62 34.08 -12.56
C ALA A 70 -16.77 34.79 -13.90
N SER A 71 -17.81 35.62 -14.06
CA SER A 71 -18.03 36.38 -15.30
C SER A 71 -16.92 37.40 -15.56
N LYS A 72 -16.39 38.07 -14.53
CA LYS A 72 -15.26 39.01 -14.65
C LYS A 72 -13.96 38.32 -15.10
N PHE A 73 -13.74 37.06 -14.75
CA PHE A 73 -12.58 36.29 -15.23
C PHE A 73 -12.82 35.68 -16.61
N TYR A 74 -14.00 35.12 -16.85
CA TYR A 74 -14.32 34.41 -18.09
C TYR A 74 -14.44 35.35 -19.29
N GLN A 75 -15.16 36.47 -19.16
CA GLN A 75 -15.40 37.39 -20.28
C GLN A 75 -14.13 37.92 -20.97
N PRO A 76 -13.08 38.41 -20.25
CA PRO A 76 -11.87 38.88 -20.91
C PRO A 76 -11.12 37.74 -21.62
N ILE A 77 -11.04 36.55 -21.00
CA ILE A 77 -10.40 35.37 -21.59
C ILE A 77 -11.15 34.93 -22.85
N ALA A 78 -12.47 34.82 -22.79
CA ALA A 78 -13.30 34.45 -23.94
C ALA A 78 -13.17 35.46 -25.09
N ARG A 79 -13.18 36.77 -24.79
CA ARG A 79 -12.95 37.81 -25.80
C ARG A 79 -11.56 37.70 -26.43
N LEU A 80 -10.53 37.41 -25.65
CA LEU A 80 -9.16 37.21 -26.15
C LEU A 80 -9.08 35.98 -27.06
N ILE A 81 -9.65 34.85 -26.65
CA ILE A 81 -9.69 33.63 -27.46
C ILE A 81 -10.40 33.87 -28.79
N VAL A 82 -11.59 34.48 -28.78
CA VAL A 82 -12.36 34.77 -30.00
C VAL A 82 -11.64 35.80 -30.89
N ARG A 83 -10.95 36.78 -30.30
CA ARG A 83 -10.17 37.77 -31.06
C ARG A 83 -9.02 37.12 -31.86
N HIS A 84 -8.34 36.14 -31.29
CA HIS A 84 -7.22 35.44 -31.95
C HIS A 84 -7.64 34.21 -32.75
N ASN A 85 -8.74 33.57 -32.35
CA ASN A 85 -9.29 32.35 -32.96
C ASN A 85 -10.81 32.53 -33.17
N PRO A 86 -11.22 33.27 -34.21
CA PRO A 86 -12.62 33.65 -34.41
C PRO A 86 -13.53 32.49 -34.87
N ASP A 87 -12.95 31.45 -35.49
CA ASP A 87 -13.67 30.26 -35.98
C ASP A 87 -13.35 29.04 -35.11
N ILE A 88 -14.30 28.11 -35.00
CA ILE A 88 -14.20 26.85 -34.25
C ILE A 88 -13.00 26.02 -34.72
N ARG A 89 -12.64 26.09 -36.01
CA ARG A 89 -11.49 25.37 -36.58
C ARG A 89 -10.18 25.87 -35.97
N TYR A 90 -10.00 27.18 -35.86
CA TYR A 90 -8.81 27.77 -35.24
C TYR A 90 -8.79 27.54 -33.73
N GLN A 91 -9.95 27.57 -33.06
CA GLN A 91 -10.07 27.22 -31.65
C GLN A 91 -9.67 25.76 -31.38
N LEU A 92 -10.07 24.82 -32.25
CA LEU A 92 -9.66 23.43 -32.15
C LEU A 92 -8.15 23.26 -32.35
N VAL A 93 -7.57 23.94 -33.34
CA VAL A 93 -6.11 23.92 -33.57
C VAL A 93 -5.37 24.46 -32.34
N ALA A 94 -5.82 25.59 -31.78
CA ALA A 94 -5.23 26.17 -30.57
C ALA A 94 -5.36 25.23 -29.36
N LEU A 95 -6.49 24.54 -29.22
CA LEU A 95 -6.73 23.57 -28.15
C LEU A 95 -5.83 22.33 -28.29
N VAL A 96 -5.69 21.79 -29.49
CA VAL A 96 -4.79 20.66 -29.78
C VAL A 96 -3.33 21.07 -29.55
N ALA A 97 -2.93 22.26 -29.99
CA ALA A 97 -1.59 22.80 -29.75
C ALA A 97 -1.33 23.01 -28.25
N PHE A 98 -2.33 23.49 -27.50
CA PHE A 98 -2.25 23.61 -26.04
C PHE A 98 -2.01 22.24 -25.39
N PHE A 99 -2.86 21.24 -25.67
CA PHE A 99 -2.69 19.90 -25.10
C PHE A 99 -1.38 19.22 -25.54
N GLY A 100 -0.96 19.41 -26.80
CA GLY A 100 0.30 18.92 -27.31
C GLY A 100 1.50 19.55 -26.58
N THR A 101 1.46 20.86 -26.38
CA THR A 101 2.51 21.59 -25.64
C THR A 101 2.52 21.19 -24.17
N THR A 102 1.37 21.10 -23.50
CA THR A 102 1.28 20.62 -22.12
C THR A 102 1.83 19.21 -21.99
N ARG A 103 1.46 18.28 -22.90
CA ARG A 103 1.99 16.92 -22.92
C ARG A 103 3.51 16.91 -23.14
N ALA A 104 4.02 17.74 -24.05
CA ALA A 104 5.47 17.83 -24.30
C ALA A 104 6.23 18.33 -23.08
N ILE A 105 5.72 19.37 -22.41
CA ILE A 105 6.28 19.89 -21.15
C ILE A 105 6.24 18.80 -20.06
N SER A 106 5.10 18.14 -19.87
CA SER A 106 4.98 17.06 -18.90
C SER A 106 5.94 15.91 -19.21
N SER A 107 6.04 15.50 -20.47
CA SER A 107 6.96 14.44 -20.90
C SER A 107 8.43 14.81 -20.67
N TYR A 108 8.78 16.07 -20.88
CA TYR A 108 10.14 16.56 -20.64
C TYR A 108 10.50 16.47 -19.15
N PHE A 109 9.65 17.00 -18.28
CA PHE A 109 9.88 16.95 -16.83
C PHE A 109 9.80 15.53 -16.27
N SER A 110 8.88 14.70 -16.76
CA SER A 110 8.84 13.28 -16.43
C SER A 110 10.10 12.56 -16.87
N GLY A 111 10.65 12.89 -18.06
CA GLY A 111 11.91 12.32 -18.53
C GLY A 111 13.09 12.68 -17.63
N LEU A 112 13.21 13.95 -17.23
CA LEU A 112 14.25 14.38 -16.29
C LEU A 112 14.13 13.66 -14.93
N TYR A 113 12.92 13.55 -14.41
CA TYR A 113 12.68 12.86 -13.14
C TYR A 113 12.94 11.36 -13.26
N GLN A 114 12.54 10.74 -14.38
CA GLN A 114 12.82 9.34 -14.67
C GLN A 114 14.31 9.07 -14.74
N SER A 115 15.10 9.93 -15.38
CA SER A 115 16.57 9.78 -15.41
C SER A 115 17.19 9.77 -14.01
N ILE A 116 16.65 10.56 -13.07
CA ILE A 116 17.10 10.55 -11.67
C ILE A 116 16.77 9.21 -11.02
N LEU A 117 15.53 8.72 -11.19
CA LEU A 117 15.12 7.41 -10.67
C LEU A 117 15.92 6.27 -11.30
N ASP A 118 16.25 6.36 -12.58
CA ASP A 118 17.04 5.34 -13.28
C ASP A 118 18.45 5.26 -12.70
N VAL A 119 19.09 6.40 -12.39
CA VAL A 119 20.38 6.42 -11.70
C VAL A 119 20.26 5.82 -10.30
N GLU A 120 19.20 6.14 -9.55
CA GLU A 120 18.96 5.56 -8.23
C GLU A 120 18.79 4.04 -8.30
N HIS A 121 18.00 3.54 -9.25
CA HIS A 121 17.81 2.10 -9.46
C HIS A 121 19.11 1.41 -9.89
N LEU A 122 19.93 2.05 -10.75
CA LEU A 122 21.24 1.51 -11.12
C LEU A 122 22.18 1.41 -9.91
N LEU A 123 22.15 2.38 -9.01
CA LEU A 123 22.90 2.31 -7.75
C LEU A 123 22.38 1.19 -6.84
N GLN A 124 21.06 1.02 -6.73
CA GLN A 124 20.46 -0.09 -5.96
C GLN A 124 20.83 -1.47 -6.55
N LEU A 125 20.89 -1.59 -7.88
CA LEU A 125 21.36 -2.79 -8.56
C LEU A 125 22.85 -3.04 -8.32
N GLY A 126 23.68 -1.99 -8.29
CA GLY A 126 25.09 -2.08 -7.92
C GLY A 126 25.27 -2.62 -6.50
N VAL A 127 24.49 -2.13 -5.54
CA VAL A 127 24.50 -2.67 -4.16
C VAL A 127 24.07 -4.14 -4.13
N ALA A 128 23.09 -4.53 -4.95
CA ALA A 128 22.69 -5.92 -5.06
C ALA A 128 23.81 -6.80 -5.64
N ASP A 129 24.60 -6.29 -6.59
CA ASP A 129 25.74 -7.01 -7.15
C ASP A 129 26.87 -7.17 -6.11
N ASP A 130 27.21 -6.09 -5.38
CA ASP A 130 28.19 -6.13 -4.29
C ASP A 130 27.80 -7.18 -3.21
N LEU A 131 26.52 -7.25 -2.84
CA LEU A 131 26.00 -8.24 -1.90
C LEU A 131 26.06 -9.67 -2.48
N ASN A 132 25.84 -9.81 -3.78
CA ASN A 132 25.93 -11.08 -4.46
C ASN A 132 27.39 -11.60 -4.52
N GLU A 133 28.37 -10.74 -4.81
CA GLU A 133 29.79 -11.08 -4.76
C GLU A 133 30.24 -11.57 -3.38
N GLN A 134 29.66 -11.00 -2.32
CA GLN A 134 29.88 -11.42 -0.93
C GLN A 134 29.13 -12.71 -0.56
N GLY A 135 28.33 -13.26 -1.46
CA GLY A 135 27.54 -14.47 -1.25
C GLY A 135 26.33 -14.29 -0.34
N PHE A 136 25.82 -13.07 -0.19
CA PHE A 136 24.68 -12.77 0.69
C PHE A 136 23.40 -13.51 0.26
N PHE A 137 23.16 -13.64 -1.06
CA PHE A 137 21.98 -14.30 -1.60
C PHE A 137 22.11 -15.83 -1.70
N ASN A 138 23.28 -16.39 -1.43
CA ASN A 138 23.51 -17.84 -1.50
C ASN A 138 22.73 -18.57 -0.40
N SER A 139 22.25 -19.77 -0.74
CA SER A 139 21.74 -20.71 0.25
C SER A 139 22.85 -21.23 1.17
N ASN A 140 22.47 -21.81 2.30
CA ASN A 140 23.43 -22.42 3.22
C ASN A 140 24.21 -23.57 2.55
N LEU A 141 23.56 -24.27 1.62
CA LEU A 141 24.16 -25.37 0.88
C LEU A 141 25.18 -24.87 -0.15
N GLU A 142 24.85 -23.84 -0.92
CA GLU A 142 25.74 -23.25 -1.93
C GLU A 142 26.99 -22.64 -1.28
N ASP A 143 26.84 -21.88 -0.19
CA ASP A 143 27.98 -21.30 0.54
C ASP A 143 28.87 -22.40 1.13
N ARG A 144 28.28 -23.47 1.69
CA ARG A 144 29.05 -24.63 2.16
C ARG A 144 29.82 -25.31 1.02
N GLN A 145 29.18 -25.55 -0.11
CA GLN A 145 29.83 -26.16 -1.28
C GLN A 145 30.94 -25.28 -1.85
N HIS A 146 30.74 -23.97 -1.90
CA HIS A 146 31.75 -23.02 -2.34
C HIS A 146 33.00 -23.07 -1.44
N ARG A 147 32.81 -23.06 -0.12
CA ARG A 147 33.90 -23.20 0.86
C ARG A 147 34.63 -24.54 0.71
N LEU A 148 33.91 -25.64 0.49
CA LEU A 148 34.51 -26.96 0.24
C LEU A 148 35.36 -26.96 -1.03
N LYS A 149 34.86 -26.38 -2.14
CA LYS A 149 35.63 -26.28 -3.39
C LYS A 149 36.92 -25.48 -3.22
N LEU A 150 36.88 -24.39 -2.46
CA LEU A 150 38.08 -23.60 -2.15
C LEU A 150 39.07 -24.39 -1.28
N PHE A 151 38.56 -25.16 -0.32
CA PHE A 151 39.38 -26.04 0.52
C PHE A 151 40.04 -27.16 -0.31
N GLU A 152 39.27 -27.88 -1.14
CA GLU A 152 39.77 -28.93 -2.02
C GLU A 152 40.85 -28.40 -2.97
N LYS A 153 40.61 -27.23 -3.59
CA LYS A 153 41.59 -26.58 -4.47
C LYS A 153 42.92 -26.27 -3.76
N GLU A 154 42.86 -25.77 -2.53
CA GLU A 154 44.08 -25.50 -1.75
C GLU A 154 44.75 -26.78 -1.29
N GLN A 155 43.99 -27.81 -0.92
CA GLN A 155 44.52 -29.11 -0.55
C GLN A 155 45.27 -29.76 -1.72
N ASP A 156 44.68 -29.76 -2.92
CA ASP A 156 45.31 -30.29 -4.13
C ASP A 156 46.59 -29.52 -4.48
N ARG A 157 46.56 -28.18 -4.36
CA ARG A 157 47.74 -27.32 -4.57
C ARG A 157 48.87 -27.68 -3.60
N LEU A 158 48.57 -27.84 -2.31
CA LEU A 158 49.54 -28.18 -1.28
C LEU A 158 50.11 -29.59 -1.48
N ASN A 159 49.28 -30.58 -1.86
CA ASN A 159 49.72 -31.93 -2.17
C ASN A 159 50.66 -31.95 -3.38
N ALA A 160 50.30 -31.26 -4.47
CA ALA A 160 51.15 -31.15 -5.65
C ALA A 160 52.48 -30.44 -5.35
N LEU A 161 52.44 -29.38 -4.53
CA LEU A 161 53.64 -28.67 -4.09
C LEU A 161 54.54 -29.55 -3.23
N TRP A 162 53.97 -30.35 -2.33
CA TRP A 162 54.69 -31.33 -1.52
C TRP A 162 55.35 -32.42 -2.38
N GLU A 163 54.60 -33.05 -3.28
CA GLU A 163 55.11 -34.08 -4.20
C GLU A 163 56.25 -33.56 -5.08
N HIS A 164 56.12 -32.33 -5.59
CA HIS A 164 57.18 -31.70 -6.37
C HIS A 164 58.41 -31.36 -5.51
N ALA A 165 58.21 -30.77 -4.32
CA ALA A 165 59.29 -30.38 -3.43
C ALA A 165 60.09 -31.59 -2.94
N ILE A 166 59.42 -32.68 -2.56
CA ILE A 166 60.08 -33.90 -2.08
C ILE A 166 60.84 -34.62 -3.18
N ALA A 167 60.28 -34.68 -4.41
CA ALA A 167 60.96 -35.26 -5.55
C ALA A 167 62.26 -34.48 -5.86
N LYS A 168 62.19 -33.14 -5.88
CA LYS A 168 63.36 -32.29 -6.14
C LYS A 168 64.43 -32.41 -5.05
N ALA A 169 64.04 -32.36 -3.77
CA ALA A 169 64.96 -32.50 -2.65
C ALA A 169 65.61 -33.89 -2.57
N THR A 170 64.89 -34.94 -3.00
CA THR A 170 65.43 -36.31 -3.07
C THR A 170 66.51 -36.41 -4.16
N ILE A 171 66.31 -35.75 -5.29
CA ILE A 171 67.29 -35.73 -6.40
C ILE A 171 68.54 -34.92 -6.02
N SER A 172 68.38 -33.78 -5.34
CA SER A 172 69.49 -32.91 -4.96
C SER A 172 70.19 -33.32 -3.66
N GLY A 173 69.53 -34.12 -2.80
CA GLY A 173 70.03 -34.50 -1.49
C GLY A 173 70.11 -33.33 -0.49
N SER A 174 69.41 -32.22 -0.74
CA SER A 174 69.49 -31.00 0.07
C SER A 174 68.16 -30.69 0.77
N PHE A 175 68.23 -30.41 2.07
CA PHE A 175 67.08 -29.93 2.83
C PHE A 175 66.73 -28.46 2.50
N ASP A 176 67.72 -27.67 2.09
CA ASP A 176 67.51 -26.26 1.74
C ASP A 176 66.59 -26.11 0.53
N ASP A 177 66.65 -27.04 -0.41
CA ASP A 177 65.74 -27.09 -1.57
C ASP A 177 64.29 -27.37 -1.17
N LEU A 178 64.07 -28.15 -0.11
CA LEU A 178 62.74 -28.38 0.44
C LEU A 178 62.22 -27.14 1.16
N ALA A 179 63.06 -26.50 1.97
CA ALA A 179 62.73 -25.26 2.68
C ALA A 179 62.40 -24.11 1.71
N ALA A 180 63.03 -24.05 0.55
CA ALA A 180 62.75 -23.05 -0.49
C ALA A 180 61.31 -23.10 -1.03
N HIS A 181 60.63 -24.26 -0.97
CA HIS A 181 59.24 -24.42 -1.45
C HIS A 181 58.20 -24.04 -0.39
N VAL A 182 58.59 -23.85 0.87
CA VAL A 182 57.68 -23.47 1.97
C VAL A 182 57.25 -22.00 1.85
N ILE A 183 58.09 -21.15 1.28
CA ILE A 183 57.80 -19.73 1.09
C ILE A 183 57.01 -19.57 -0.23
N PRO A 184 55.70 -19.28 -0.17
CA PRO A 184 54.92 -19.15 -1.39
C PRO A 184 55.32 -17.90 -2.17
N THR A 185 55.44 -18.03 -3.49
CA THR A 185 55.57 -16.87 -4.37
C THR A 185 54.24 -16.13 -4.40
N SER A 186 54.26 -14.79 -4.33
CA SER A 186 53.05 -13.94 -4.24
C SER A 186 52.01 -14.14 -5.36
N THR A 187 52.42 -14.74 -6.48
CA THR A 187 51.57 -15.09 -7.62
C THR A 187 50.84 -16.44 -7.48
N SER A 188 51.24 -17.28 -6.52
CA SER A 188 50.79 -18.68 -6.40
C SER A 188 49.72 -18.92 -5.34
N VAL A 189 49.44 -17.93 -4.49
CA VAL A 189 48.48 -18.05 -3.38
C VAL A 189 47.47 -16.92 -3.47
N ALA A 190 46.19 -17.25 -3.36
CA ALA A 190 45.13 -16.26 -3.26
C ALA A 190 45.38 -15.40 -2.00
N THR A 191 45.50 -14.09 -2.20
CA THR A 191 45.72 -13.15 -1.09
C THR A 191 44.42 -12.97 -0.32
N GLY A 192 44.29 -13.65 0.83
CA GLY A 192 43.17 -13.46 1.75
C GLY A 192 42.87 -14.71 2.56
N VAL A 193 42.48 -14.52 3.82
CA VAL A 193 41.95 -15.61 4.65
C VAL A 193 40.44 -15.68 4.43
N LEU A 194 39.91 -16.90 4.25
CA LEU A 194 38.47 -17.08 4.15
C LEU A 194 37.77 -16.63 5.45
N PRO A 195 36.65 -15.90 5.36
CA PRO A 195 35.94 -15.44 6.54
C PRO A 195 35.41 -16.64 7.35
N ARG A 196 35.66 -16.61 8.66
CA ARG A 196 35.28 -17.70 9.59
C ARG A 196 33.78 -17.98 9.57
N THR A 197 32.97 -16.94 9.44
CA THR A 197 31.50 -17.00 9.40
C THR A 197 30.97 -16.21 8.20
N SER A 198 29.86 -16.66 7.64
CA SER A 198 29.08 -15.96 6.61
C SER A 198 27.73 -15.57 7.19
N TRP A 199 27.22 -14.43 6.74
CA TRP A 199 25.85 -13.99 6.97
C TRP A 199 25.11 -13.95 5.63
N ARG A 200 23.88 -14.45 5.58
CA ARG A 200 23.10 -14.63 4.34
C ARG A 200 21.70 -14.09 4.51
N PHE A 201 21.06 -13.75 3.40
CA PHE A 201 19.70 -13.22 3.37
C PHE A 201 18.69 -14.16 4.05
N ASN A 202 18.79 -15.47 3.80
CA ASN A 202 17.89 -16.49 4.38
C ASN A 202 18.01 -16.64 5.90
N MET A 203 18.96 -15.95 6.55
CA MET A 203 19.10 -15.93 8.00
C MET A 203 18.29 -14.79 8.66
N ILE A 204 17.72 -13.88 7.87
CA ILE A 204 16.85 -12.81 8.35
C ILE A 204 15.43 -13.39 8.57
N PRO A 205 14.87 -13.34 9.80
CA PRO A 205 13.54 -13.87 10.06
C PRO A 205 12.47 -13.03 9.35
N TYR A 206 11.43 -13.70 8.85
CA TYR A 206 10.27 -13.08 8.24
C TYR A 206 8.99 -13.84 8.61
N GLY A 207 7.89 -13.10 8.76
CA GLY A 207 6.56 -13.66 8.96
C GLY A 207 5.72 -12.81 9.91
N LYS A 208 4.43 -12.65 9.60
CA LYS A 208 3.48 -11.88 10.41
C LYS A 208 3.38 -12.40 11.84
N ASP A 209 3.32 -13.72 11.99
CA ASP A 209 3.16 -14.41 13.27
C ASP A 209 4.46 -15.10 13.73
N ASN A 210 5.62 -14.70 13.18
CA ASN A 210 6.92 -15.27 13.52
C ASN A 210 7.50 -14.61 14.77
N GLU A 211 7.69 -15.38 15.84
CA GLU A 211 8.22 -14.90 17.13
C GLU A 211 9.62 -14.28 17.00
N ASP A 212 10.45 -14.77 16.08
CA ASP A 212 11.82 -14.25 15.85
C ASP A 212 11.83 -12.82 15.30
N ALA A 213 10.71 -12.34 14.76
CA ALA A 213 10.56 -10.99 14.19
C ALA A 213 9.83 -10.01 15.15
N ILE A 214 9.27 -10.49 16.26
CA ILE A 214 8.43 -9.68 17.16
C ILE A 214 9.18 -9.43 18.47
N THR A 215 9.65 -8.20 18.66
CA THR A 215 10.26 -7.76 19.92
C THR A 215 9.21 -7.18 20.88
N PHE A 216 8.43 -6.22 20.39
CA PHE A 216 7.32 -5.59 21.09
C PHE A 216 6.12 -5.50 20.15
N THR A 217 4.91 -5.66 20.67
CA THR A 217 3.70 -5.54 19.86
C THR A 217 3.43 -4.07 19.52
N PRO A 218 3.42 -3.69 18.23
CA PRO A 218 3.14 -2.30 17.84
C PRO A 218 1.68 -1.94 18.17
N PRO A 219 1.40 -0.72 18.62
CA PRO A 219 0.06 -0.29 18.94
C PRO A 219 -0.85 -0.30 17.70
N SER A 220 -2.14 -0.56 17.88
CA SER A 220 -3.09 -0.75 16.77
C SER A 220 -3.25 0.47 15.85
N TYR A 221 -3.01 1.68 16.35
CA TYR A 221 -3.11 2.91 15.55
C TYR A 221 -1.88 3.19 14.66
N GLU A 222 -0.78 2.46 14.85
CA GLU A 222 0.41 2.53 13.97
C GLU A 222 0.41 1.44 12.89
N GLN A 223 -0.45 0.43 13.03
CA GLN A 223 -0.51 -0.68 12.08
C GLN A 223 -1.19 -0.25 10.78
N PRO A 224 -0.66 -0.66 9.61
CA PRO A 224 -1.26 -0.33 8.33
C PRO A 224 -2.62 -1.04 8.17
N LEU A 225 -3.54 -0.37 7.48
CA LEU A 225 -4.85 -0.95 7.18
C LEU A 225 -4.79 -1.84 5.92
N ARG A 226 -5.46 -2.99 5.98
CA ARG A 226 -5.74 -3.81 4.79
C ARG A 226 -6.76 -3.09 3.91
N SER A 227 -6.59 -3.17 2.59
CA SER A 227 -7.58 -2.64 1.65
C SER A 227 -8.95 -3.29 1.89
N MET A 228 -10.03 -2.52 1.73
CA MET A 228 -11.40 -3.01 1.91
C MET A 228 -12.23 -2.73 0.66
N ALA A 229 -12.82 -3.79 0.11
CA ALA A 229 -13.80 -3.72 -0.95
C ALA A 229 -14.98 -4.64 -0.62
N LEU A 230 -16.18 -4.05 -0.55
CA LEU A 230 -17.43 -4.74 -0.29
C LEU A 230 -18.53 -4.14 -1.16
N ASN A 231 -19.00 -4.91 -2.13
CA ASN A 231 -20.20 -4.58 -2.89
C ASN A 231 -20.97 -5.86 -3.28
N PHE A 232 -22.10 -5.69 -3.97
CA PHE A 232 -22.94 -6.80 -4.39
C PHE A 232 -22.29 -7.72 -5.43
N THR A 233 -21.29 -7.24 -6.18
CA THR A 233 -20.69 -7.93 -7.33
C THR A 233 -19.34 -8.58 -7.04
N TYR A 234 -18.56 -8.03 -6.11
CA TYR A 234 -17.23 -8.48 -5.71
C TYR A 234 -16.89 -8.02 -4.30
N ASN A 235 -15.96 -8.72 -3.66
CA ASN A 235 -15.39 -8.31 -2.38
C ASN A 235 -13.98 -8.88 -2.24
N ASN A 236 -13.17 -8.31 -1.34
CA ASN A 236 -11.84 -8.80 -0.98
C ASN A 236 -11.79 -9.40 0.45
N LEU A 237 -12.96 -9.76 0.99
CA LEU A 237 -13.13 -10.28 2.34
C LEU A 237 -13.31 -11.80 2.36
N SER A 238 -13.77 -12.41 1.26
CA SER A 238 -14.02 -13.85 1.16
C SER A 238 -12.75 -14.69 1.03
N GLY A 239 -11.57 -14.08 1.01
CA GLY A 239 -10.30 -14.74 0.82
C GLY A 239 -9.13 -13.81 1.12
N ASP A 240 -7.94 -14.40 1.18
CA ASP A 240 -6.72 -13.68 1.46
C ASP A 240 -5.59 -14.13 0.54
N TRP A 241 -4.77 -13.17 0.10
CA TRP A 241 -3.69 -13.39 -0.87
C TRP A 241 -2.33 -13.54 -0.18
N GLY A 242 -2.26 -13.30 1.13
CA GLY A 242 -1.02 -13.26 1.88
C GLY A 242 -0.22 -12.00 1.60
N ASP A 243 1.04 -12.03 2.04
CA ASP A 243 1.97 -10.92 1.89
C ASP A 243 2.84 -11.09 0.64
N TYR A 244 3.75 -10.13 0.38
CA TYR A 244 4.58 -10.15 -0.83
C TYR A 244 5.46 -11.39 -0.96
N ILE A 245 5.96 -11.91 0.18
CA ILE A 245 6.83 -13.09 0.28
C ILE A 245 5.97 -14.34 0.57
N ASN A 246 5.25 -14.38 1.70
CA ASN A 246 4.40 -15.51 2.09
C ASN A 246 3.01 -15.41 1.43
N ARG A 247 2.95 -15.68 0.12
CA ARG A 247 1.71 -15.67 -0.66
C ARG A 247 0.87 -16.91 -0.42
N GLN A 248 -0.44 -16.76 -0.57
CA GLN A 248 -1.38 -17.87 -0.49
C GLN A 248 -2.52 -17.74 -1.50
N ASP A 249 -3.16 -18.87 -1.78
CA ASP A 249 -4.28 -18.93 -2.71
C ASP A 249 -5.55 -18.36 -2.08
N ASN A 250 -6.12 -17.34 -2.72
CA ASN A 250 -7.35 -16.70 -2.27
C ASN A 250 -8.60 -17.59 -2.38
N LYS A 251 -8.53 -18.72 -3.11
CA LYS A 251 -9.62 -19.70 -3.22
C LYS A 251 -9.36 -20.92 -2.34
N SER A 252 -10.41 -21.41 -1.71
CA SER A 252 -10.39 -22.64 -0.92
C SER A 252 -10.22 -23.87 -1.82
N ALA A 253 -9.76 -24.99 -1.24
CA ALA A 253 -9.41 -26.21 -1.96
C ALA A 253 -10.50 -26.73 -2.93
N LEU A 254 -11.78 -26.57 -2.57
CA LEU A 254 -12.91 -27.02 -3.40
C LEU A 254 -13.06 -26.23 -4.70
N LEU A 255 -12.71 -24.94 -4.69
CA LEU A 255 -12.90 -24.03 -5.83
C LEU A 255 -11.65 -23.90 -6.72
N ARG A 256 -10.48 -24.39 -6.25
CA ARG A 256 -9.22 -24.30 -7.00
C ARG A 256 -9.28 -25.00 -8.37
N PRO A 257 -9.86 -26.21 -8.52
CA PRO A 257 -9.95 -26.88 -9.82
C PRO A 257 -10.80 -26.11 -10.83
N SER A 258 -11.80 -25.37 -10.36
CA SER A 258 -12.73 -24.60 -11.20
C SER A 258 -12.40 -23.10 -11.24
N ARG A 259 -11.14 -22.70 -10.99
CA ARG A 259 -10.73 -21.29 -10.88
C ARG A 259 -11.15 -20.45 -12.08
N GLN A 260 -11.06 -21.01 -13.28
CA GLN A 260 -11.43 -20.35 -14.54
C GLN A 260 -12.90 -19.86 -14.57
N MET A 261 -13.78 -20.44 -13.74
CA MET A 261 -15.18 -20.00 -13.63
C MET A 261 -15.34 -18.71 -12.80
N PHE A 262 -14.29 -18.27 -12.09
CA PHE A 262 -14.31 -17.10 -11.21
C PHE A 262 -13.44 -15.96 -11.75
N THR A 263 -13.21 -15.93 -13.06
CA THR A 263 -12.38 -14.94 -13.75
C THR A 263 -13.09 -14.51 -15.03
N ASP A 264 -13.18 -13.20 -15.28
CA ASP A 264 -13.71 -12.68 -16.55
C ASP A 264 -12.77 -12.97 -17.72
N VAL A 265 -11.46 -13.00 -17.44
CA VAL A 265 -10.40 -13.31 -18.41
C VAL A 265 -9.46 -14.34 -17.79
N TYR A 266 -9.18 -15.41 -18.52
CA TYR A 266 -8.24 -16.47 -18.12
C TYR A 266 -7.15 -16.66 -19.17
N ILE A 267 -5.89 -16.48 -18.77
CA ILE A 267 -4.72 -16.76 -19.60
C ILE A 267 -4.06 -18.04 -19.04
N PRO A 268 -4.13 -19.18 -19.75
CA PRO A 268 -3.57 -20.44 -19.28
C PRO A 268 -2.03 -20.43 -19.29
N PRO A 269 -1.37 -21.31 -18.51
CA PRO A 269 0.08 -21.44 -18.55
C PRO A 269 0.56 -22.07 -19.87
N THR A 270 1.74 -21.67 -20.31
CA THR A 270 2.48 -22.39 -21.35
C THR A 270 3.07 -23.66 -20.73
N LYS A 271 2.85 -24.81 -21.37
CA LYS A 271 3.36 -26.10 -20.93
C LYS A 271 4.29 -26.70 -21.98
#